data_AF-A0A842UKU0-F1
#
_entry.id   AF-A0A842UKU0-F1
#
_cell.length_a   1.000
_cell.length_b   1.000
_cell.length_c   1.000
_cell.angle_alpha   90.00
_cell.angle_beta   90.00
_cell.angle_gamma   90.00
#
_symmetry.space_group_name_H-M   'P 1'
#
loop_
_entity.id
_entity.type
_entity.pdbx_description
1 polymer ?
#
loop_
_entity_poly.entity_id
_entity_poly.type
_entity_poly.pdbx_seq_one_letter_code
_entity_poly.pdbx_strand_id
1 'polypeptide(L)'
;MNDITKARYFLQTKGSKLKDLPSFGLMFATAQNKFKEVRASKVGKPGDESQVDPVEVNALVDYAVLKYLKKYNQLPRNAGEVLREGTTLEQKRDVALGWLNG
;
A
#
# COMPACT_ATOMS: atom_id res chain seq x y z
N MET A 1 3.42 -6.73 20.24
CA MET A 1 2.71 -7.04 18.98
C MET A 1 3.73 -7.04 17.84
N ASN A 2 3.91 -8.17 17.13
CA ASN A 2 4.92 -8.38 16.09
C ASN A 2 4.52 -7.65 14.77
N ASP A 3 5.48 -7.31 13.90
CA ASP A 3 5.28 -6.65 12.60
C ASP A 3 4.23 -7.34 11.74
N ILE A 4 4.24 -8.68 11.74
CA ILE A 4 3.26 -9.49 11.02
C ILE A 4 1.83 -9.28 11.52
N THR A 5 1.64 -9.10 12.83
CA THR A 5 0.33 -8.86 13.42
C THR A 5 -0.19 -7.47 13.04
N LYS A 6 0.67 -6.45 13.08
CA LYS A 6 0.34 -5.08 12.67
C LYS A 6 0.00 -5.01 11.18
N ALA A 7 0.82 -5.66 10.34
CA ALA A 7 0.58 -5.79 8.92
C ALA A 7 -0.76 -6.49 8.64
N ARG A 8 -1.00 -7.65 9.26
CA ARG A 8 -2.23 -8.42 9.05
C ARG A 8 -3.47 -7.64 9.45
N TYR A 9 -3.44 -6.95 10.59
CA TYR A 9 -4.55 -6.12 11.04
C TYR A 9 -4.89 -5.05 10.01
N PHE A 10 -3.91 -4.25 9.59
CA PHE A 10 -4.13 -3.20 8.59
C PHE A 10 -4.65 -3.76 7.26
N LEU A 11 -4.01 -4.81 6.74
CA LEU A 11 -4.38 -5.44 5.47
C LEU A 11 -5.77 -6.07 5.52
N GLN A 12 -6.17 -6.63 6.66
CA GLN A 12 -7.52 -7.14 6.89
C GLN A 12 -8.56 -6.03 6.86
N THR A 13 -8.33 -4.93 7.58
CA THR A 13 -9.25 -3.78 7.59
C THR A 13 -9.44 -3.20 6.19
N LYS A 14 -8.38 -3.16 5.37
CA LYS A 14 -8.45 -2.73 3.96
C LYS A 14 -9.12 -3.75 3.03
N GLY A 15 -9.22 -5.02 3.43
CA GLY A 15 -9.67 -6.11 2.55
C GLY A 15 -8.60 -6.61 1.56
N SER A 16 -7.31 -6.40 1.84
CA SER A 16 -6.21 -6.90 1.00
C SER A 16 -5.95 -8.39 1.20
N LYS A 17 -5.79 -9.13 0.10
CA LYS A 17 -5.45 -10.58 0.10
C LYS A 17 -4.06 -10.86 0.68
N LEU A 18 -3.21 -9.85 0.85
CA LEU A 18 -1.89 -10.02 1.48
C LEU A 18 -1.98 -10.50 2.93
N LYS A 19 -3.10 -10.25 3.62
CA LYS A 19 -3.33 -10.69 5.01
C LYS A 19 -3.23 -12.21 5.20
N ASP A 20 -3.51 -12.96 4.13
CA ASP A 20 -3.56 -14.43 4.10
C ASP A 20 -2.18 -15.06 3.91
N LEU A 21 -1.15 -14.25 3.63
CA LEU A 21 0.22 -14.74 3.48
C LEU A 21 0.83 -15.14 4.84
N PRO A 22 1.65 -16.20 4.88
CA PRO A 22 2.08 -16.79 6.15
C PRO A 22 3.19 -16.01 6.86
N SER A 23 3.91 -15.13 6.16
CA SER A 23 4.99 -14.33 6.76
C SER A 23 4.99 -12.88 6.28
N PHE A 24 5.51 -11.98 7.12
CA PHE A 24 5.70 -10.57 6.77
C PHE A 24 6.62 -10.40 5.56
N GLY A 25 7.68 -11.22 5.44
CA GLY A 25 8.59 -11.19 4.29
C GLY A 25 7.87 -11.46 2.97
N LEU A 26 6.95 -12.43 2.95
CA LEU A 26 6.12 -12.71 1.77
C LEU A 26 5.15 -11.57 1.50
N MET A 27 4.48 -11.03 2.52
CA MET A 27 3.60 -9.85 2.35
C MET A 27 4.35 -8.69 1.68
N PHE A 28 5.55 -8.37 2.19
CA PHE A 28 6.36 -7.27 1.70
C PHE A 28 6.83 -7.50 0.27
N ALA A 29 7.37 -8.69 -0.04
CA ALA A 29 7.86 -9.01 -1.37
C ALA A 29 6.72 -9.01 -2.41
N THR A 30 5.57 -9.62 -2.09
CA THR A 30 4.40 -9.64 -2.97
C THR A 30 3.86 -8.23 -3.21
N ALA A 31 3.75 -7.39 -2.18
CA ALA A 31 3.31 -6.00 -2.33
C ALA A 31 4.26 -5.19 -3.21
N GLN A 32 5.58 -5.35 -3.00
CA GLN A 32 6.59 -4.67 -3.79
C GLN A 32 6.54 -5.06 -5.27
N ASN A 33 6.45 -6.35 -5.56
CA ASN A 33 6.37 -6.86 -6.94
C ASN A 33 5.10 -6.36 -7.62
N LYS A 34 3.95 -6.48 -6.95
CA LYS A 34 2.67 -5.98 -7.46
C LYS A 34 2.71 -4.49 -7.80
N PHE A 35 3.30 -3.66 -6.94
CA PHE A 35 3.43 -2.22 -7.21
C PHE A 35 4.33 -1.95 -8.42
N LYS A 36 5.47 -2.64 -8.54
CA LYS A 36 6.36 -2.53 -9.70
C LYS A 36 5.66 -2.94 -11.01
N GLU A 37 4.93 -4.06 -11.00
CA GLU A 37 4.20 -4.57 -12.16
C GLU A 37 3.11 -3.60 -12.62
N VAL A 38 2.27 -3.10 -11.69
CA VAL A 38 1.22 -2.14 -12.01
C VAL A 38 1.83 -0.87 -12.61
N ARG A 39 2.89 -0.34 -12.00
CA ARG A 39 3.59 0.85 -12.51
C ARG A 39 4.21 0.61 -13.89
N ALA A 40 4.88 -0.52 -14.11
CA ALA A 40 5.46 -0.87 -15.40
C ALA A 40 4.40 -1.06 -16.50
N SER A 41 3.24 -1.64 -16.15
CA SER A 41 2.13 -1.84 -17.10
C SER A 41 1.49 -0.53 -17.60
N LYS A 42 1.73 0.59 -16.89
CA LYS A 42 1.29 1.93 -17.31
C LYS A 42 2.27 2.64 -18.23
N VAL A 43 3.57 2.35 -18.14
CA VAL A 43 4.66 3.03 -18.88
C VAL A 43 4.61 2.76 -20.41
N GLY A 44 3.57 2.10 -20.93
CA GLY A 44 3.39 1.90 -22.37
C GLY A 44 1.93 1.84 -22.84
N LYS A 45 0.95 2.26 -22.02
CA LYS A 45 -0.45 2.32 -22.43
C LYS A 45 -0.79 3.75 -22.90
N PRO A 46 -1.24 3.95 -24.15
CA PRO A 46 -1.82 5.23 -24.55
C PRO A 46 -3.15 5.41 -23.81
N GLY A 47 -3.13 6.26 -22.79
CA GLY A 47 -4.26 6.58 -21.94
C GLY A 47 -3.94 7.82 -21.12
N ASP A 48 -4.98 8.50 -20.64
CA ASP A 48 -4.91 9.79 -19.96
C ASP A 48 -4.03 9.69 -18.69
N GLU A 49 -2.77 10.11 -18.79
CA GLU A 49 -1.78 10.10 -17.69
C GLU A 49 -2.23 10.95 -16.49
N SER A 50 -3.28 11.75 -16.68
CA SER A 50 -3.92 12.58 -15.68
C SER A 50 -4.80 11.80 -14.69
N GLN A 51 -5.24 10.57 -15.02
CA GLN A 51 -6.12 9.79 -14.14
C GLN A 51 -5.34 8.97 -13.10
N VAL A 52 -5.69 9.18 -11.83
CA VAL A 52 -5.20 8.37 -10.72
C VAL A 52 -5.87 6.99 -10.76
N ASP A 53 -5.08 5.94 -10.98
CA ASP A 53 -5.60 4.58 -11.09
C ASP A 53 -5.80 3.96 -9.70
N PRO A 54 -7.02 3.50 -9.37
CA PRO A 54 -7.29 2.87 -8.08
C PRO A 54 -6.45 1.61 -7.83
N VAL A 55 -6.08 0.85 -8.87
CA VAL A 55 -5.24 -0.35 -8.75
C VAL A 55 -3.82 0.04 -8.32
N GLU A 56 -3.26 1.07 -8.94
CA GLU A 56 -1.95 1.61 -8.61
C GLU A 56 -1.92 2.16 -7.19
N VAL A 57 -2.89 3.00 -6.82
CA VAL A 57 -2.98 3.58 -5.47
C VAL A 57 -3.14 2.49 -4.42
N ASN A 58 -3.96 1.47 -4.67
CA ASN A 58 -4.12 0.37 -3.74
C ASN A 58 -2.84 -0.45 -3.57
N ALA A 59 -2.11 -0.73 -4.66
CA ALA A 59 -0.83 -1.42 -4.61
C ALA A 59 0.25 -0.57 -3.88
N LEU A 60 0.26 0.74 -4.14
CA LEU A 60 1.13 1.70 -3.46
C LEU A 60 0.89 1.71 -1.95
N VAL A 61 -0.36 1.82 -1.50
CA VAL A 61 -0.71 1.83 -0.06
C VAL A 61 -0.24 0.54 0.62
N ASP A 62 -0.48 -0.63 0.01
CA ASP A 62 -0.06 -1.93 0.55
C ASP A 62 1.47 -2.01 0.67
N TYR A 63 2.18 -1.57 -0.36
CA TYR A 63 3.64 -1.54 -0.33
C TYR A 63 4.18 -0.54 0.70
N ALA A 64 3.63 0.67 0.74
CA ALA A 64 4.08 1.75 1.58
C ALA A 64 3.92 1.44 3.08
N VAL A 65 2.76 0.91 3.49
CA VAL A 65 2.54 0.53 4.89
C VAL A 65 3.49 -0.58 5.34
N LEU A 66 3.75 -1.57 4.48
CA LEU A 66 4.66 -2.68 4.78
C LEU A 66 6.11 -2.21 4.80
N LYS A 67 6.51 -1.29 3.91
CA LYS A 67 7.85 -0.67 3.95
C LYS A 67 8.05 0.15 5.23
N TYR A 68 7.03 0.91 5.62
CA TYR A 68 7.06 1.71 6.84
C TYR A 68 7.17 0.82 8.08
N LEU A 69 6.35 -0.24 8.16
CA LEU A 69 6.43 -1.24 9.22
C LEU A 69 7.81 -1.90 9.28
N LYS A 70 8.39 -2.27 8.13
CA LYS A 70 9.74 -2.86 8.07
C LYS A 70 10.82 -1.92 8.64
N LYS A 71 10.69 -0.60 8.41
CA LYS A 71 11.67 0.41 8.83
C LYS A 71 11.50 0.81 10.30
N TYR A 72 10.26 0.95 10.77
CA TYR A 72 9.97 1.56 12.06
C TYR A 72 9.30 0.64 13.08
N ASN A 73 8.93 -0.59 12.68
CA ASN A 73 8.17 -1.54 13.51
C ASN A 73 6.93 -0.88 14.14
N GLN A 74 6.25 0.00 13.39
CA GLN A 74 5.02 0.65 13.80
C GLN A 74 4.19 1.01 12.56
N LEU A 75 2.86 1.07 12.72
CA LEU A 75 2.01 1.58 11.64
C LEU A 75 2.21 3.10 11.51
N PRO A 76 2.07 3.67 10.31
CA PRO A 76 2.01 5.11 10.15
C PRO A 76 0.88 5.70 11.01
N ARG A 77 1.13 6.84 11.66
CA ARG A 77 0.15 7.48 12.55
C ARG A 77 -1.17 7.83 11.84
N ASN A 78 -1.07 8.16 10.56
CA ASN A 78 -2.19 8.48 9.69
C ASN A 78 -2.63 7.30 8.80
N ALA A 79 -2.29 6.06 9.15
CA ALA A 79 -2.74 4.87 8.41
C ALA A 79 -4.27 4.75 8.30
N GLY A 80 -5.02 5.33 9.25
CA GLY A 80 -6.47 5.37 9.19
C GLY A 80 -7.04 6.27 8.08
N GLU A 81 -6.28 7.26 7.59
CA GLU A 81 -6.75 8.19 6.56
C GLU A 81 -7.05 7.47 5.24
N VAL A 82 -6.24 6.48 4.87
CA VAL A 82 -6.45 5.74 3.61
C VAL A 82 -7.62 4.75 3.67
N LEU A 83 -8.13 4.47 4.88
CA LEU A 83 -9.23 3.54 5.15
C LEU A 83 -10.57 4.27 5.39
N ARG A 84 -10.54 5.59 5.54
CA ARG A 84 -11.74 6.39 5.81
C ARG A 84 -12.63 6.44 4.57
N GLU A 85 -13.94 6.35 4.81
CA GLU A 85 -14.96 6.53 3.77
C GLU A 85 -14.91 7.98 3.24
N GLY A 86 -15.04 8.15 1.92
CA GLY A 86 -14.96 9.46 1.26
C GLY A 86 -13.55 9.97 0.96
N THR A 87 -12.48 9.29 1.38
CA THR A 87 -11.11 9.66 1.00
C THR A 87 -10.85 9.39 -0.48
N THR A 88 -10.39 10.42 -1.20
CA THR A 88 -10.14 10.34 -2.65
C THR A 88 -8.90 9.50 -2.98
N LEU A 89 -8.74 9.10 -4.25
CA LEU A 89 -7.58 8.31 -4.67
C LEU A 89 -6.28 9.13 -4.58
N GLU A 90 -6.34 10.42 -4.88
CA GLU A 90 -5.24 11.38 -4.75
C GLU A 90 -4.78 11.47 -3.29
N GLN A 91 -5.71 11.64 -2.36
CA GLN A 91 -5.39 11.69 -0.93
C GLN A 91 -4.73 10.41 -0.45
N LYS A 92 -5.25 9.24 -0.86
CA LYS A 92 -4.63 7.94 -0.52
C LYS A 92 -3.22 7.82 -1.08
N ARG A 93 -3.02 8.27 -2.32
CA ARG A 93 -1.71 8.27 -2.97
C ARG A 93 -0.73 9.16 -2.22
N ASP A 94 -1.11 10.39 -1.92
CA ASP A 94 -0.23 11.39 -1.31
C ASP A 94 0.16 10.97 0.12
N VAL A 95 -0.79 10.43 0.89
CA VAL A 95 -0.52 9.83 2.21
C VAL A 95 0.47 8.67 2.11
N ALA A 96 0.25 7.74 1.16
CA ALA A 96 1.15 6.59 0.97
C ALA A 96 2.55 6.99 0.50
N LEU A 97 2.66 8.01 -0.38
CA LEU A 97 3.94 8.59 -0.79
C LEU A 97 4.66 9.23 0.40
N GLY A 98 3.92 9.90 1.30
CA GLY A 98 4.46 10.44 2.54
C GLY A 98 5.15 9.37 3.39
N TRP A 99 4.56 8.18 3.50
CA TRP A 99 5.17 7.05 4.22
C TRP A 99 6.41 6.48 3.54
N LEU A 100 6.50 6.56 2.21
CA LEU A 100 7.67 6.07 1.47
C LEU A 100 8.88 6.98 1.58
N ASN A 101 8.64 8.29 1.74
CA ASN A 101 9.65 9.34 1.76
C ASN A 101 10.13 9.72 3.17
N GLY A 102 9.35 9.42 4.21
CA GLY A 102 9.75 9.59 5.61
C GLY A 102 10.38 8.34 6.19
#